data_AF-A0A3E0DEW0-F1
#
_entry.id   AF-A0A3E0DEW0-F1
#
_cell.length_a   1.000
_cell.length_b   1.000
_cell.length_c   1.000
_cell.angle_alpha   90.00
_cell.angle_beta   90.00
_cell.angle_gamma   90.00
#
_symmetry.space_group_name_H-M   'P 1'
#
loop_
_entity.id
_entity.type
_entity.pdbx_description
1 polymer ?
#
loop_
_entity_poly.entity_id
_entity_poly.type
_entity_poly.pdbx_seq_one_letter_code
_entity_poly.pdbx_strand_id
1 'polypeptide(L)' 'MCISKKIIYIMRTNIEIDEKLMEEAMKASGLATKKATVEEGLRLILTLKKQKRIKEFRGKMKWEGDLYKMRTDS' A
#
# COMPACT_ATOMS: atom_id res chain seq x y z
N MET A 1 25.10 -20.67 -3.63
CA MET A 1 24.25 -19.46 -3.53
C MET A 1 22.94 -19.73 -4.23
N CYS A 2 21.89 -20.15 -3.49
CA CYS A 2 20.61 -20.52 -4.09
C CYS A 2 19.83 -19.28 -4.49
N ILE A 3 19.74 -19.02 -5.79
CA ILE A 3 18.89 -17.95 -6.32
C ILE A 3 17.46 -18.48 -6.29
N SER A 4 16.64 -18.03 -5.33
CA SER A 4 15.20 -18.30 -5.31
C SER A 4 14.59 -17.76 -6.60
N LYS A 5 14.35 -18.64 -7.57
CA LYS A 5 13.60 -18.30 -8.79
C LYS A 5 12.20 -17.87 -8.39
N LYS A 6 11.93 -16.57 -8.45
CA LYS A 6 10.59 -16.01 -8.28
C LYS A 6 9.77 -16.41 -9.50
N ILE A 7 8.97 -17.47 -9.37
CA ILE A 7 8.03 -17.87 -10.43
C ILE A 7 6.94 -16.81 -10.47
N ILE A 8 6.91 -16.02 -11.54
CA ILE A 8 5.86 -15.03 -11.77
C ILE A 8 4.77 -15.73 -12.57
N TYR A 9 3.70 -16.17 -11.90
CA TYR A 9 2.48 -16.58 -12.59
C TYR A 9 1.70 -15.33 -13.00
N ILE A 10 1.67 -15.05 -14.29
CA ILE A 10 0.88 -13.95 -14.87
C ILE A 10 -0.52 -14.49 -15.17
N MET A 11 -1.54 -14.00 -14.47
CA MET A 11 -2.94 -14.32 -14.76
C MET A 11 -3.55 -13.26 -15.67
N ARG A 12 -4.18 -13.71 -16.76
CA ARG A 12 -5.04 -12.86 -17.59
C ARG A 12 -6.48 -13.03 -17.10
N THR A 13 -7.12 -11.92 -16.73
CA THR A 13 -8.51 -11.93 -16.27
C THR A 13 -9.30 -10.90 -17.08
N ASN A 14 -10.54 -11.27 -17.39
CA ASN A 14 -11.53 -10.37 -17.98
C ASN A 14 -12.47 -9.94 -16.86
N ILE A 15 -12.53 -8.64 -16.59
CA ILE A 15 -13.34 -8.03 -15.53
C ILE A 15 -13.96 -6.76 -16.08
N GLU A 16 -15.21 -6.51 -15.72
CA GLU A 16 -15.90 -5.26 -16.02
C GLU A 16 -15.53 -4.22 -14.96
N ILE A 17 -15.03 -3.06 -15.39
CA ILE A 17 -14.65 -1.95 -14.51
C ILE A 17 -15.23 -0.68 -15.14
N ASP A 18 -15.78 0.19 -14.29
CA ASP A 18 -16.23 1.52 -14.69
C ASP A 18 -15.08 2.34 -15.30
N GLU A 19 -15.35 2.95 -16.46
CA GLU A 19 -14.33 3.67 -17.23
C GLU A 19 -13.87 4.94 -16.54
N LYS A 20 -14.78 5.70 -15.92
CA LYS A 20 -14.45 6.94 -15.20
C LYS A 20 -13.58 6.64 -13.99
N LEU A 21 -13.91 5.57 -13.26
CA LEU A 21 -13.09 5.10 -12.15
C LEU A 21 -11.66 4.77 -12.59
N MET A 22 -11.49 4.08 -13.72
CA MET A 22 -10.17 3.73 -14.24
C MET A 22 -9.39 4.98 -14.67
N GLU A 23 -10.05 5.94 -15.33
CA GLU A 23 -9.41 7.20 -15.72
C GLU A 23 -8.95 8.02 -14.52
N GLU A 24 -9.80 8.18 -13.50
CA GLU A 24 -9.44 8.89 -12.28
C GLU A 24 -8.29 8.20 -11.56
N ALA A 25 -8.32 6.87 -11.47
CA ALA A 25 -7.24 6.10 -10.86
C ALA A 25 -5.92 6.22 -11.65
N MET A 26 -5.98 6.22 -12.98
CA MET A 26 -4.80 6.43 -13.84
C MET A 26 -4.23 7.84 -13.68
N LYS A 27 -5.08 8.87 -13.64
CA LYS A 27 -4.67 10.27 -13.39
C LYS A 27 -4.05 10.44 -12.01
N ALA A 28 -4.66 9.88 -10.97
CA ALA A 28 -4.17 9.96 -9.59
C ALA A 28 -2.86 9.20 -9.38
N SER A 29 -2.67 8.06 -10.05
CA SER A 29 -1.45 7.26 -9.94
C SER A 29 -0.33 7.68 -10.90
N GLY A 30 -0.64 8.47 -11.94
CA GLY A 30 0.31 8.83 -12.99
C GLY A 30 0.75 7.66 -13.88
N LEU A 31 0.03 6.54 -13.85
CA LEU A 31 0.40 5.32 -14.57
C LEU A 31 -0.21 5.28 -15.97
N ALA A 32 0.60 4.88 -16.95
CA ALA A 32 0.21 4.86 -18.36
C ALA A 32 -0.70 3.69 -18.76
N THR A 33 -0.76 2.60 -17.97
CA THR A 33 -1.49 1.39 -18.38
C THR A 33 -2.53 0.95 -17.35
N LYS A 34 -3.71 0.53 -17.82
CA LYS A 34 -4.78 -0.04 -16.97
C LYS A 34 -4.27 -1.20 -16.10
N LYS A 35 -3.37 -2.05 -16.62
CA LYS A 35 -2.75 -3.15 -15.86
C LYS A 35 -1.94 -2.63 -14.67
N ALA A 36 -1.05 -1.66 -14.89
CA ALA A 36 -0.21 -1.10 -13.84
C ALA A 36 -1.06 -0.45 -12.76
N THR A 37 -2.09 0.31 -13.14
CA THR A 37 -3.03 0.95 -12.22
C THR A 37 -3.78 -0.06 -11.36
N VAL A 38 -4.27 -1.14 -11.96
CA VAL A 38 -4.94 -2.22 -11.20
C VAL A 38 -3.97 -2.91 -10.25
N GLU A 39 -2.75 -3.22 -10.71
CA GLU A 39 -1.74 -3.87 -9.86
C GLU A 39 -1.37 -2.98 -8.66
N GLU A 40 -1.17 -1.69 -8.89
CA GLU A 40 -0.87 -0.73 -7.83
C GLU A 40 -2.04 -0.56 -6.86
N GLY A 41 -3.28 -0.50 -7.37
CA GLY A 41 -4.48 -0.50 -6.54
C GLY A 41 -4.57 -1.72 -5.61
N LEU A 42 -4.28 -2.92 -6.13
CA LEU A 42 -4.24 -4.14 -5.32
C LEU A 42 -3.14 -4.11 -4.25
N ARG A 43 -1.95 -3.59 -4.59
CA ARG A 43 -0.85 -3.40 -3.63
C ARG A 43 -1.23 -2.41 -2.54
N LEU A 44 -1.89 -1.31 -2.90
CA LEU A 44 -2.33 -0.29 -1.95
C LEU A 44 -3.32 -0.86 -0.94
N ILE A 45 -4.29 -1.67 -1.37
CA ILE A 45 -5.24 -2.33 -0.47
C ILE A 45 -4.50 -3.16 0.58
N LEU A 46 -3.51 -3.96 0.18
CA LEU A 46 -2.72 -4.76 1.11
C LEU A 46 -1.93 -3.89 2.10
N THR A 47 -1.34 -2.80 1.61
CA THR A 47 -0.60 -1.85 2.45
C THR A 47 -1.50 -1.20 3.48
N LEU A 48 -2.68 -0.73 3.09
CA LEU A 48 -3.66 -0.13 3.99
C LEU A 48 -4.14 -1.11 5.06
N LYS A 49 -4.37 -2.39 4.70
CA LYS A 49 -4.74 -3.44 5.66
C LYS A 49 -3.60 -3.74 6.65
N LYS A 50 -2.35 -3.76 6.20
CA LYS A 50 -1.17 -3.90 7.08
C LYS A 50 -1.05 -2.73 8.06
N GLN A 51 -1.23 -1.50 7.57
CA GLN A 51 -1.24 -0.31 8.43
C GLN A 51 -2.39 -0.32 9.43
N LYS A 52 -3.58 -0.82 9.05
CA LYS A 52 -4.72 -0.96 9.98
C LYS A 52 -4.38 -1.84 11.18
N ARG A 53 -3.66 -2.95 10.98
CA ARG A 53 -3.19 -3.79 12.09
C ARG A 53 -2.27 -3.04 13.05
N ILE A 54 -1.41 -2.16 12.55
CA ILE A 54 -0.56 -1.31 13.42
C ILE A 54 -1.44 -0.41 14.31
N LYS A 55 -2.56 0.11 13.77
CA LYS A 55 -3.50 0.92 14.55
C LYS A 55 -4.15 0.15 15.70
N GLU A 56 -4.25 -1.18 15.64
CA GLU A 56 -4.79 -2.02 16.73
C GLU A 56 -3.89 -2.06 17.98
N PHE A 57 -2.63 -1.64 17.84
CA PHE A 57 -1.70 -1.51 18.97
C PHE A 57 -1.74 -0.12 19.62
N ARG A 58 -2.55 0.83 19.11
CA ARG A 58 -2.75 2.13 19.77
C ARG A 58 -3.28 1.92 21.19
N GLY A 59 -2.63 2.56 22.16
CA GLY A 59 -2.99 2.46 23.59
C GLY A 59 -2.60 1.15 24.27
N LYS A 60 -2.09 0.15 23.53
CA LYS A 60 -1.63 -1.14 24.09
C LYS A 60 -0.13 -1.15 24.39
N MET A 61 0.64 -0.33 23.67
CA MET A 61 2.08 -0.23 23.89
C MET A 61 2.38 0.88 24.88
N LYS A 62 3.16 0.57 25.92
CA LYS A 62 3.75 1.60 26.78
C LYS A 62 4.78 2.37 25.97
N TRP A 63 4.56 3.66 25.84
CA TRP A 63 5.54 4.55 25.23
C TRP A 63 6.52 4.99 26.30
N GLU A 64 7.80 4.68 26.10
CA GLU A 64 8.90 5.09 26.99
C GLU A 64 9.65 6.25 26.33
N GLY A 65 9.34 7.48 26.75
CA GLY A 65 9.95 8.71 26.25
C GLY A 65 9.49 9.93 27.04
N ASP A 66 10.29 11.00 27.02
CA ASP A 66 9.96 12.29 27.64
C ASP A 66 9.58 13.29 26.55
N LEU A 67 8.27 13.57 26.46
CA LEU A 67 7.67 14.44 25.45
C LEU A 67 8.15 15.89 25.59
N TYR A 68 8.55 16.29 26.79
CA TYR A 68 9.02 17.64 27.06
C TYR A 68 10.45 17.82 26.54
N LYS A 69 11.34 16.86 26.83
CA LYS A 69 12.73 16.90 26.32
C LYS A 69 12.79 16.95 24.79
N MET A 70 12.00 16.11 24.10
CA MET A 70 11.97 16.07 22.63
C MET A 70 11.48 17.37 21.97
N ARG A 71 10.76 18.23 22.70
CA ARG A 71 10.25 19.52 22.19
C ARG A 71 11.18 20.70 22.47
N THR A 72 12.11 20.54 23.41
CA THR A 72 12.92 21.65 23.91
C THR A 72 14.38 21.55 23.45
N ASP A 73 14.81 20.42 22.90
CA ASP A 73 16.04 20.32 22.09
C ASP A 73 15.78 20.99 20.73
N SER A 74 16.09 22.29 20.65
CA SER A 74 16.21 23.09 19.42
C SER A 74 17.56 23.79 19.40
#